data_AF-A0A353M3Y9-F1
#
_entry.id   AF-A0A353M3Y9-F1
#
_cell.length_a   1.000
_cell.length_b   1.000
_cell.length_c   1.000
_cell.angle_alpha   90.00
_cell.angle_beta   90.00
_cell.angle_gamma   90.00
#
_symmetry.space_group_name_H-M   'P 1'
#
loop_
_entity.id
_entity.type
_entity.pdbx_description
1 polymer ?
#
loop_
_entity_poly.entity_id
_entity_poly.type
_entity_poly.pdbx_seq_one_letter_code
_entity_poly.pdbx_strand_id
1 'polypeptide(L)'
;MKHIPYFFMVLLLSTFSIAGVHPSMPWVDVNYPQDKDKRWWDDAWWKEGQLPTPQNYKVSMEEVTYMDDDVEIEAFLFKPEKPGKYPAILFQHGRRGLDSWTLPRVKRLAARGFVVLAPDMFGTYMESNFPVEH
;
A
#
# COMPACT_ATOMS: atom_id res chain seq x y z
N MET A 1 12.49 -68.06 27.47
CA MET A 1 12.82 -66.74 28.05
C MET A 1 14.02 -66.08 27.34
N LYS A 2 14.02 -65.97 26.00
CA LYS A 2 15.15 -65.35 25.24
C LYS A 2 14.75 -64.22 24.28
N HIS A 3 13.46 -63.89 24.17
CA HIS A 3 12.96 -62.85 23.26
C HIS A 3 12.50 -61.56 23.96
N ILE A 4 12.49 -61.53 25.29
CA ILE A 4 12.12 -60.35 26.09
C ILE A 4 13.10 -59.15 25.94
N PRO A 5 14.44 -59.32 25.86
CA PRO A 5 15.32 -58.16 25.78
C PRO A 5 15.28 -57.45 24.41
N TYR A 6 14.95 -58.19 23.34
CA TYR A 6 14.84 -57.62 22.00
C TYR A 6 13.59 -56.76 21.83
N PHE A 7 12.48 -57.11 22.49
CA PHE A 7 11.25 -56.31 22.43
C PHE A 7 11.40 -54.95 23.13
N PHE A 8 12.13 -54.91 24.25
CA PHE A 8 12.43 -53.66 24.96
C PHE A 8 13.40 -52.75 24.19
N MET A 9 14.35 -53.32 23.44
CA MET A 9 15.33 -52.55 22.66
C MET A 9 14.70 -51.88 21.43
N VAL A 10 13.71 -52.50 20.78
CA VAL A 10 12.98 -51.88 19.66
C VAL A 10 12.05 -50.76 20.15
N LEU A 11 11.47 -50.89 21.34
CA LEU A 11 10.59 -49.86 21.93
C LEU A 11 11.34 -48.59 22.35
N LEU A 12 12.63 -48.71 22.70
CA LEU A 12 13.50 -47.58 23.03
C LEU A 12 14.00 -46.80 21.80
N LEU A 13 14.02 -47.41 20.63
CA LEU A 13 14.38 -46.73 19.37
C LEU A 13 13.19 -45.97 18.76
N SER A 14 11.96 -46.34 19.07
CA SER A 14 10.75 -45.68 18.55
C SER A 14 10.39 -44.36 19.24
N THR A 15 11.08 -43.96 20.30
CA THR A 15 10.82 -42.71 21.05
C THR A 15 11.74 -41.56 20.69
N PHE A 16 12.66 -41.73 19.73
CA PHE A 16 13.30 -40.59 19.07
C PHE A 16 12.32 -39.95 18.07
N SER A 17 11.25 -39.38 18.61
CA SER A 17 10.53 -38.32 17.91
C SER A 17 11.55 -37.21 17.67
N ILE A 18 11.96 -37.02 16.43
CA ILE A 18 12.69 -35.81 16.01
C ILE A 18 11.70 -34.68 16.24
N ALA A 19 11.72 -34.10 17.44
CA ALA A 19 11.06 -32.84 17.68
C ALA A 19 11.71 -31.85 16.71
N GLY A 20 10.95 -31.46 15.67
CA GLY A 20 11.36 -30.38 14.80
C GLY A 20 11.73 -29.18 15.67
N VAL A 21 12.77 -28.45 15.26
CA VAL A 21 13.28 -27.30 16.03
C VAL A 21 12.11 -26.38 16.40
N HIS A 22 11.86 -26.22 17.71
CA HIS A 22 10.74 -25.43 18.19
C HIS A 22 11.01 -23.94 17.88
N PRO A 23 10.09 -23.22 17.21
CA PRO A 23 10.33 -21.86 16.70
C PRO A 23 10.49 -20.79 17.79
N SER A 24 10.39 -21.15 19.07
CA SER A 24 10.60 -20.25 20.21
C SER A 24 12.05 -20.19 20.71
N MET A 25 12.99 -20.88 20.07
CA MET A 25 14.41 -20.83 20.46
C MET A 25 15.04 -19.55 19.89
N PRO A 26 15.45 -18.57 20.73
CA PRO A 26 15.85 -17.23 20.27
C PRO A 26 17.20 -17.18 19.52
N TRP A 27 17.91 -18.31 19.43
CA TRP A 27 19.15 -18.48 18.67
C TRP A 27 18.97 -19.31 17.39
N VAL A 28 17.72 -19.60 17.01
CA VAL A 28 17.40 -20.29 15.76
C VAL A 28 16.78 -19.27 14.80
N ASP A 29 17.48 -18.96 13.72
CA ASP A 29 16.91 -18.18 12.63
C ASP A 29 15.86 -19.01 11.89
N VAL A 30 14.58 -18.73 12.17
CA VAL A 30 13.46 -19.32 11.45
C VAL A 30 13.28 -18.54 10.15
N ASN A 31 13.81 -19.09 9.06
CA ASN A 31 13.59 -18.54 7.72
C ASN A 31 12.32 -19.13 7.13
N TYR A 32 11.28 -18.33 7.00
CA TYR A 32 10.07 -18.75 6.30
C TYR A 32 10.23 -18.56 4.78
N PRO A 33 9.43 -19.29 3.96
CA PRO A 33 9.44 -19.08 2.51
C PRO A 33 9.22 -17.62 2.09
N GLN A 34 8.40 -16.85 2.82
CA GLN A 34 8.19 -15.42 2.58
C GLN A 34 9.40 -14.52 2.89
N ASP A 35 10.40 -15.02 3.63
CA ASP A 35 11.61 -14.26 3.97
C ASP A 35 12.68 -14.32 2.87
N LYS A 36 12.45 -15.12 1.82
CA LYS A 36 13.30 -15.11 0.62
C LYS A 36 13.16 -13.79 -0.14
N ASP A 37 11.93 -13.32 -0.29
CA ASP A 37 11.58 -12.08 -0.96
C ASP A 37 11.04 -11.09 0.08
N LYS A 38 11.90 -10.65 1.00
CA LYS A 38 11.68 -9.70 2.10
C LYS A 38 11.14 -8.32 1.65
N ARG A 39 10.01 -8.28 0.93
CA ARG A 39 9.41 -7.08 0.33
C ARG A 39 8.91 -6.05 1.34
N TRP A 40 8.77 -6.46 2.60
CA TRP A 40 8.35 -5.63 3.72
C TRP A 40 9.52 -5.20 4.61
N TRP A 41 10.74 -5.67 4.32
CA TRP A 41 11.94 -5.42 5.12
C TRP A 41 13.01 -4.71 4.30
N ASP A 42 13.63 -3.69 4.91
CA ASP A 42 14.75 -2.96 4.35
C ASP A 42 15.83 -2.87 5.44
N ASP A 43 17.04 -3.33 5.12
CA ASP A 43 18.13 -3.36 6.09
C ASP A 43 18.62 -1.95 6.46
N ALA A 44 18.59 -1.00 5.51
CA ALA A 44 18.96 0.38 5.79
C ALA A 44 17.96 1.04 6.74
N TRP A 45 16.66 0.76 6.59
CA TRP A 45 15.65 1.16 7.57
C TRP A 45 15.87 0.50 8.92
N TRP A 46 15.96 -0.83 8.98
CA TRP A 46 15.94 -1.55 10.26
C TRP A 46 17.26 -1.45 11.05
N LYS A 47 18.40 -1.43 10.36
CA LYS A 47 19.73 -1.41 11.00
C LYS A 47 20.28 0.00 11.12
N GLU A 48 19.98 0.87 10.15
CA GLU A 48 20.59 2.19 10.05
C GLU A 48 19.60 3.35 10.24
N GLY A 49 18.29 3.05 10.41
CA GLY A 49 17.25 4.06 10.59
C GLY A 49 16.99 4.93 9.35
N GLN A 50 17.43 4.49 8.17
CA GLN A 50 17.34 5.27 6.93
C GLN A 50 16.03 5.02 6.19
N LEU A 51 15.32 6.09 5.85
CA LEU A 51 14.12 6.00 5.02
C LEU A 51 14.47 6.06 3.53
N PRO A 52 13.90 5.19 2.68
CA PRO A 52 14.07 5.31 1.25
C PRO A 52 13.47 6.65 0.79
N THR A 53 14.21 7.37 -0.05
CA THR A 53 13.69 8.60 -0.65
C THR A 53 12.63 8.23 -1.69
N PRO A 54 11.35 8.62 -1.50
CA PRO A 54 10.33 8.27 -2.46
C PRO A 54 10.60 8.93 -3.82
N GLN A 55 10.51 8.16 -4.91
CA GLN A 55 10.44 8.75 -6.24
C GLN A 55 9.21 9.66 -6.30
N ASN A 56 9.44 10.91 -6.69
CA ASN A 56 8.42 11.90 -6.93
C ASN A 56 8.56 12.46 -8.35
N TYR A 57 7.44 12.77 -8.96
CA TYR A 57 7.35 13.45 -10.24
C TYR A 57 6.89 14.89 -10.02
N LYS A 58 7.38 15.81 -10.84
CA LYS A 58 6.75 17.13 -10.96
C LYS A 58 5.40 16.93 -11.63
N VAL A 59 4.37 17.62 -11.13
CA VAL A 59 2.97 17.42 -11.51
C VAL A 59 2.40 18.70 -12.07
N SER A 60 1.75 18.61 -13.23
CA SER A 60 0.86 19.64 -13.77
C SER A 60 -0.58 19.38 -13.32
N MET A 61 -1.34 20.46 -13.16
CA MET A 61 -2.78 20.44 -12.86
C MET A 61 -3.49 21.26 -13.93
N GLU A 62 -4.57 20.70 -14.47
CA GLU A 62 -5.42 21.34 -15.46
C GLU A 62 -6.87 21.26 -14.97
N GLU A 63 -7.60 22.37 -15.04
CA GLU A 63 -9.06 22.35 -14.97
C GLU A 63 -9.58 21.85 -16.31
N VAL A 64 -10.46 20.86 -16.27
CA VAL A 64 -11.02 20.21 -17.45
C VAL A 64 -12.50 20.01 -17.26
N THR A 65 -13.21 19.87 -18.38
CA THR A 65 -14.64 19.61 -18.38
C THR A 65 -14.91 18.45 -19.34
N TYR A 66 -15.85 17.58 -18.99
CA TYR A 66 -16.29 16.50 -19.86
C TYR A 66 -17.80 16.26 -19.74
N MET A 67 -18.39 15.66 -20.77
CA MET A 67 -19.80 15.29 -20.78
C MET A 67 -19.97 13.87 -20.23
N ASP A 68 -20.93 13.71 -19.31
CA ASP A 68 -21.52 12.44 -18.93
C ASP A 68 -23.01 12.49 -19.27
N ASP A 69 -23.39 11.84 -20.37
CA ASP A 69 -24.67 12.05 -21.06
C ASP A 69 -24.93 13.54 -21.37
N ASP A 70 -26.00 14.10 -20.81
CA ASP A 70 -26.40 15.50 -20.99
C ASP A 70 -25.88 16.42 -19.86
N VAL A 71 -25.01 15.90 -18.98
CA VAL A 71 -24.46 16.63 -17.83
C VAL A 71 -23.01 17.01 -18.11
N GLU A 72 -22.72 18.30 -18.04
CA GLU A 72 -21.36 18.82 -18.08
C GLU A 72 -20.73 18.71 -16.68
N ILE A 73 -19.61 18.00 -16.58
CA ILE A 73 -18.90 17.75 -15.31
C ILE A 73 -17.55 18.46 -15.33
N GLU A 74 -17.37 19.37 -14.36
CA GLU A 74 -16.10 20.03 -14.06
C GLU A 74 -15.17 19.07 -13.31
N ALA A 75 -13.87 19.11 -13.62
CA ALA A 75 -12.90 18.24 -13.00
C ALA A 75 -11.50 18.85 -12.99
N PHE A 76 -10.62 18.28 -12.16
CA PHE A 76 -9.19 18.58 -12.16
C PHE A 76 -8.41 17.37 -12.64
N LEU A 77 -7.57 17.55 -13.65
CA LEU A 77 -6.65 16.54 -14.17
C LEU A 77 -5.24 16.80 -13.65
N PHE A 78 -4.70 15.85 -12.89
CA PHE A 78 -3.32 15.85 -12.43
C PHE A 78 -2.51 14.80 -13.17
N LYS A 79 -1.37 15.19 -13.72
CA LYS A 79 -0.47 14.28 -14.45
C LYS A 79 1.01 14.58 -14.16
N PRO A 80 1.89 13.57 -14.11
CA PRO A 80 3.33 13.77 -14.14
C PRO A 80 3.72 14.56 -15.40
N GLU A 81 4.57 15.57 -15.25
CA GLU A 81 5.08 16.34 -16.39
C GLU A 81 6.02 15.51 -17.28
N LYS A 82 6.70 14.52 -16.68
CA LYS A 82 7.56 13.59 -17.42
C LYS A 82 6.68 12.69 -18.31
N PRO A 83 6.95 12.59 -19.62
CA PRO A 83 6.21 11.67 -20.48
C PRO A 83 6.39 10.20 -20.05
N GLY A 84 5.31 9.42 -20.09
CA GLY A 84 5.32 8.02 -19.70
C GLY A 84 3.93 7.41 -19.63
N LYS A 85 3.88 6.09 -19.40
CA LYS A 85 2.64 5.38 -19.07
C LYS A 85 2.50 5.34 -17.55
N TYR A 86 1.42 5.90 -17.05
CA TYR A 86 1.11 5.96 -15.63
C TYR A 86 -0.29 5.38 -15.41
N PRO A 87 -0.52 4.62 -14.32
CA PRO A 87 -1.86 4.14 -13.99
C PRO A 87 -2.80 5.32 -13.73
N ALA A 88 -4.06 5.17 -14.15
CA ALA A 88 -5.09 6.18 -13.93
C ALA A 88 -5.82 5.94 -12.59
N ILE A 89 -6.20 7.03 -11.93
CA ILE A 89 -7.05 7.04 -10.73
C ILE A 89 -8.21 8.00 -10.98
N LEU A 90 -9.42 7.55 -10.68
CA LEU A 90 -10.59 8.41 -10.52
C LEU A 90 -10.73 8.75 -9.03
N PHE A 91 -10.61 10.03 -8.69
CA PHE A 91 -10.63 10.50 -7.30
C PHE A 91 -12.00 11.13 -6.99
N GLN A 92 -12.75 10.48 -6.09
CA GLN A 92 -13.99 11.03 -5.56
C GLN A 92 -13.70 11.82 -4.28
N HIS A 93 -14.11 13.09 -4.23
CA HIS A 93 -14.04 13.87 -3.00
C HIS A 93 -15.22 13.57 -2.06
N GLY A 94 -15.04 13.84 -0.78
CA GLY A 94 -16.13 13.78 0.21
C GLY A 94 -16.95 15.08 0.26
N ARG A 95 -17.72 15.26 1.34
CA ARG A 95 -18.58 16.43 1.60
C ARG A 95 -17.93 17.80 1.38
N ARG A 96 -16.61 17.90 1.54
CA ARG A 96 -15.88 19.17 1.46
C ARG A 96 -15.72 19.71 0.04
N GLY A 97 -15.87 18.89 -1.00
CA GLY A 97 -15.57 19.31 -2.37
C GLY A 97 -14.07 19.28 -2.70
N LEU A 98 -13.72 19.83 -3.86
CA LEU A 98 -12.34 20.00 -4.33
C LEU A 98 -11.87 21.43 -4.06
N ASP A 99 -11.12 21.59 -2.98
CA ASP A 99 -10.66 22.90 -2.51
C ASP A 99 -9.15 22.95 -2.26
N SER A 100 -8.66 24.07 -1.75
CA SER A 100 -7.25 24.28 -1.41
C SER A 100 -6.69 23.27 -0.39
N TRP A 101 -7.54 22.57 0.37
CA TRP A 101 -7.14 21.52 1.32
C TRP A 101 -7.17 20.11 0.71
N THR A 102 -8.04 19.89 -0.26
CA THR A 102 -8.28 18.58 -0.89
C THR A 102 -7.39 18.38 -2.12
N LEU A 103 -7.25 19.38 -2.98
CA LEU A 103 -6.42 19.32 -4.20
C LEU A 103 -4.95 18.92 -3.93
N PRO A 104 -4.29 19.38 -2.85
CA PRO A 104 -2.94 18.90 -2.52
C PRO A 104 -2.86 17.39 -2.28
N ARG A 105 -3.94 16.75 -1.81
CA ARG A 105 -3.99 15.29 -1.61
C ARG A 105 -4.05 14.57 -2.94
N VAL A 106 -4.84 15.08 -3.89
CA VAL A 106 -4.90 14.57 -5.27
C VAL A 106 -3.55 14.71 -5.96
N LYS A 107 -2.90 15.87 -5.81
CA LYS A 107 -1.55 16.13 -6.34
C LYS A 107 -0.50 15.16 -5.80
N ARG A 108 -0.59 14.75 -4.51
CA ARG A 108 0.33 13.75 -3.93
C ARG A 108 0.21 12.39 -4.59
N LEU A 109 -1.00 11.98 -4.99
CA LEU A 109 -1.18 10.75 -5.76
C LEU A 109 -0.46 10.89 -7.10
N ALA A 110 -0.73 11.94 -7.87
CA ALA A 110 -0.07 12.14 -9.16
C ALA A 110 1.47 12.22 -9.05
N ALA A 111 1.99 12.83 -7.99
CA ALA A 111 3.41 12.92 -7.71
C ALA A 111 4.08 11.55 -7.52
N ARG A 112 3.32 10.50 -7.17
CA ARG A 112 3.82 9.12 -7.06
C ARG A 112 3.76 8.34 -8.37
N GLY A 113 3.42 9.00 -9.48
CA GLY A 113 3.40 8.40 -10.81
C GLY A 113 2.03 7.87 -11.22
N PHE A 114 0.98 8.64 -10.92
CA PHE A 114 -0.39 8.35 -11.35
C PHE A 114 -0.93 9.49 -12.21
N VAL A 115 -1.80 9.20 -13.17
CA VAL A 115 -2.69 10.21 -13.74
C VAL A 115 -3.96 10.21 -12.90
N VAL A 116 -4.40 11.36 -12.41
CA VAL A 116 -5.56 11.44 -11.50
C VAL A 116 -6.57 12.41 -12.06
N LEU A 117 -7.78 11.92 -12.34
CA LEU A 117 -8.95 12.75 -12.65
C LEU A 117 -9.77 12.89 -11.37
N ALA A 118 -10.03 14.13 -10.95
CA ALA A 118 -10.86 14.44 -9.80
C ALA A 118 -12.08 15.25 -10.26
N PRO A 119 -13.22 14.60 -10.56
CA PRO A 119 -14.46 15.30 -10.87
C PRO A 119 -14.98 16.04 -9.65
N ASP A 120 -15.49 17.25 -9.86
CA ASP A 120 -16.27 17.99 -8.88
C ASP A 120 -17.74 17.56 -8.97
N MET A 121 -18.16 16.70 -8.05
CA MET A 121 -19.52 16.19 -7.98
C MET A 121 -20.54 17.24 -7.49
N PHE A 122 -20.06 18.35 -6.92
CA PHE A 122 -20.94 19.46 -6.57
C PHE A 122 -20.96 20.52 -7.66
N GLY A 123 -19.87 20.66 -8.41
CA GLY A 123 -19.70 21.69 -9.44
C GLY A 123 -20.09 23.07 -8.90
N THR A 124 -20.80 23.85 -9.71
CA THR A 124 -21.30 25.17 -9.32
C THR A 124 -22.43 25.14 -8.28
N TYR A 125 -22.94 23.97 -7.87
CA TYR A 125 -24.07 23.87 -6.93
C TYR A 125 -23.66 24.06 -5.46
N MET A 126 -22.37 23.97 -5.12
CA MET A 126 -21.91 24.20 -3.75
C MET A 126 -21.50 25.66 -3.54
N GLU A 127 -22.33 26.39 -2.78
CA GLU A 127 -22.06 27.81 -2.46
C GLU A 127 -20.89 27.99 -1.48
N SER A 128 -20.68 27.05 -0.54
CA SER A 128 -19.59 27.11 0.44
C SER A 128 -19.07 25.72 0.83
N ASN A 129 -17.75 25.56 0.83
CA ASN A 129 -17.05 24.37 1.34
C ASN A 129 -17.13 24.23 2.87
N PHE A 130 -17.68 25.24 3.56
CA PHE A 130 -17.90 25.29 5.01
C PHE A 130 -19.35 25.68 5.32
N PRO A 131 -20.32 24.78 5.11
CA PRO A 131 -21.74 25.09 5.33
C PRO A 131 -22.13 25.21 6.82
N VAL A 132 -21.23 24.86 7.75
CA VAL A 132 -21.43 24.99 9.20
C VAL A 132 -20.28 25.80 9.75
N GLU A 133 -20.59 26.98 10.25
CA GLU A 133 -19.64 27.84 10.98
C GLU A 133 -19.50 27.32 12.41
N HIS A 134 -18.26 27.26 12.93
CA HIS A 134 -17.93 26.82 14.28
C HIS A 134 -17.44 28.00 15.12
#